data_AF-A0A0H3VAG8-F1
#
_entry.id   AF-A0A0H3VAG8-F1
#
_cell.length_a   1.000
_cell.length_b   1.000
_cell.length_c   1.000
_cell.angle_alpha   90.00
_cell.angle_beta   90.00
_cell.angle_gamma   90.00
#
_symmetry.space_group_name_H-M   'P 1'
#
loop_
_entity.id
_entity.type
_entity.pdbx_description
1 polymer ?
#
loop_
_entity_poly.entity_id
_entity_poly.type
_entity_poly.pdbx_seq_one_letter_code
_entity_poly.pdbx_strand_id
1 'polypeptide(L)'
;ACGLVKNLALMVYITVGSAAYPILEFLEEWGTENFEEISPAVIPQATKIFVNGCWVGIHRDPDMLVRTLRRLRRRVDVNTEVGVVRDIRLKELRIYTDYGRCSRPLFIVEKQRLLIKKKDIQALQQRETAEEGGWHDLVAKGFIEYIDTEEEETTMISMTINDLVTARINPEEAYSETYTHCEIHPSLILGVCASIIPFPDHNQSPRNTYQSAMGKQAMGIYVTNYQFRMDTLAYVLYYPQKPLVTTRAMEHLHFRQLPAGINAIVAIACYSGYNQEDSVIMNQSSIDRGFFRSLFFRSYRDEEKKMGTLVKEDFGRPNRTDTMGMRHGSYDKLDDDGLAPPGTRVSGEDVIIGKTSPIAQDESQGQATRYSRRDHSTSLRHSETGIVDQVLLTTNADGLRFVKVRVRSVRIPQIGDKFSSRHGQKGTVGMTYTQEDMPWTVEGITPDIIVNPHAIPSRMTIGQLIECIMGKVAAHMGKEGDATPFTDVTVDNISKALHKCGYQMRGFETMYNGHTGRRLSAMIFLGPTYYQRLKHMVDDKIHSRGRGPVQILTRQPAEGRSRDGGLRF
;
A
#
# COMPACT_ATOMS: atom_id res chain seq x y z
N ALA A 1 10.10 8.06 -11.35
CA ALA A 1 9.16 9.14 -10.95
C ALA A 1 9.40 9.60 -9.51
N CYS A 2 10.66 9.74 -9.07
CA CYS A 2 10.98 10.20 -7.71
C CYS A 2 10.51 11.65 -7.54
N GLY A 3 9.68 11.93 -6.54
CA GLY A 3 9.10 13.27 -6.30
C GLY A 3 7.92 13.65 -7.19
N LEU A 4 7.71 12.99 -8.34
CA LEU A 4 6.56 13.24 -9.22
C LEU A 4 5.28 12.60 -8.69
N VAL A 5 5.35 11.34 -8.23
CA VAL A 5 4.20 10.64 -7.65
C VAL A 5 4.24 10.82 -6.14
N LYS A 6 3.26 11.54 -5.61
CA LYS A 6 3.07 11.78 -4.18
C LYS A 6 1.86 10.98 -3.69
N ASN A 7 1.80 10.71 -2.40
CA ASN A 7 0.65 10.07 -1.76
C ASN A 7 0.20 10.99 -0.62
N LEU A 8 -1.11 11.16 -0.44
CA LEU A 8 -1.66 11.97 0.63
C LEU A 8 -1.29 11.37 2.00
N ALA A 9 -1.10 12.24 2.98
CA ALA A 9 -1.00 11.82 4.38
C ALA A 9 -2.40 11.41 4.90
N LEU A 10 -2.44 10.69 6.01
CA LEU A 10 -3.68 10.03 6.48
C LEU A 10 -4.86 10.99 6.72
N MET A 11 -4.58 12.21 7.19
CA MET A 11 -5.61 13.19 7.56
C MET A 11 -5.77 14.35 6.56
N VAL A 12 -5.12 14.27 5.39
CA VAL A 12 -5.26 15.33 4.39
C VAL A 12 -6.68 15.31 3.82
N TYR A 13 -7.31 16.47 3.86
CA TYR A 13 -8.57 16.75 3.21
C TYR A 13 -8.30 17.57 1.94
N ILE A 14 -8.99 17.25 0.83
CA ILE A 14 -8.93 18.03 -0.40
C ILE A 14 -10.22 18.84 -0.49
N THR A 15 -10.10 20.17 -0.61
CA THR A 15 -11.27 21.04 -0.70
C THR A 15 -12.09 20.76 -1.95
N VAL A 16 -13.41 20.72 -1.79
CA VAL A 16 -14.38 20.55 -2.90
C VAL A 16 -14.74 21.92 -3.50
N GLY A 17 -14.52 22.99 -2.73
CA GLY A 17 -14.82 24.36 -3.10
C GLY A 17 -16.19 24.79 -2.61
N SER A 18 -16.36 26.10 -2.43
CA SER A 18 -17.61 26.71 -2.00
C SER A 18 -17.93 27.96 -2.82
N ALA A 19 -19.22 28.30 -2.89
CA ALA A 19 -19.64 29.54 -3.54
C ALA A 19 -18.95 30.74 -2.90
N ALA A 20 -18.39 31.64 -3.72
CA ALA A 20 -17.74 32.86 -3.26
C ALA A 20 -18.77 33.97 -2.92
N TYR A 21 -19.97 33.88 -3.49
CA TYR A 21 -21.01 34.91 -3.35
C TYR A 21 -21.36 35.25 -1.90
N PRO A 22 -21.61 34.28 -0.98
CA PRO A 22 -21.87 34.61 0.42
C PRO A 22 -20.72 35.31 1.14
N ILE A 23 -19.48 35.07 0.71
CA ILE A 23 -18.31 35.77 1.25
C ILE A 23 -18.26 37.20 0.72
N LEU A 24 -18.59 37.42 -0.55
CA LEU A 24 -18.65 38.77 -1.13
C LEU A 24 -19.74 39.61 -0.47
N GLU A 25 -20.95 39.06 -0.30
CA GLU A 25 -22.04 39.74 0.43
C GLU A 25 -21.61 40.08 1.86
N PHE A 26 -20.99 39.13 2.57
CA PHE A 26 -20.46 39.38 3.91
C PHE A 26 -19.42 40.50 3.93
N LEU A 27 -18.51 40.56 2.95
CA LEU A 27 -17.48 41.59 2.87
C LEU A 27 -18.05 42.98 2.59
N GLU A 28 -19.08 43.07 1.75
CA GLU A 28 -19.81 44.32 1.47
C GLU A 28 -20.52 44.83 2.73
N GLU A 29 -21.20 43.96 3.47
CA GLU A 29 -21.87 44.33 4.73
C GLU A 29 -20.90 44.77 5.84
N TRP A 30 -19.68 44.21 5.86
CA TRP A 30 -18.67 44.47 6.88
C TRP A 30 -17.73 45.66 6.59
N GLY A 31 -18.13 46.58 5.71
CA GLY A 31 -17.42 47.85 5.52
C GLY A 31 -16.14 47.73 4.70
N THR A 32 -16.11 46.79 3.73
CA THR A 32 -15.09 46.80 2.68
C THR A 32 -15.35 47.97 1.74
N GLU A 33 -14.38 48.87 1.58
CA GLU A 33 -14.50 50.00 0.66
C GLU A 33 -14.29 49.50 -0.78
N ASN A 34 -15.24 49.81 -1.67
CA ASN A 34 -15.18 49.44 -3.09
C ASN A 34 -14.27 50.37 -3.89
N PHE A 35 -13.76 49.93 -5.04
CA PHE A 35 -12.86 50.73 -5.88
C PHE A 35 -13.39 52.10 -6.30
N GLU A 36 -14.71 52.24 -6.42
CA GLU A 36 -15.37 53.49 -6.77
C GLU A 36 -15.25 54.55 -5.67
N GLU A 37 -15.06 54.11 -4.42
CA GLU A 37 -15.05 54.96 -3.22
C GLU A 37 -13.63 55.26 -2.73
N ILE A 38 -12.61 54.58 -3.25
CA ILE A 38 -11.24 54.64 -2.75
C ILE A 38 -10.43 55.76 -3.42
N SER A 39 -9.79 56.59 -2.59
CA SER A 39 -8.75 57.51 -3.07
C SER A 39 -7.39 56.79 -3.22
N PRO A 40 -6.63 57.02 -4.32
CA PRO A 40 -5.33 56.38 -4.53
C PRO A 40 -4.31 56.58 -3.40
N ALA A 41 -4.46 57.65 -2.60
CA ALA A 41 -3.57 57.96 -1.49
C ALA A 41 -3.75 57.03 -0.27
N VAL A 42 -4.91 56.39 -0.12
CA VAL A 42 -5.24 55.53 1.03
C VAL A 42 -4.77 54.09 0.82
N ILE A 43 -4.62 53.67 -0.44
CA ILE A 43 -4.24 52.30 -0.83
C ILE A 43 -2.95 51.78 -0.16
N PRO A 44 -1.86 52.58 -0.02
CA PRO A 44 -0.64 52.11 0.64
C PRO A 44 -0.79 51.90 2.16
N GLN A 45 -1.80 52.54 2.78
CA GLN A 45 -2.02 52.50 4.22
C GLN A 45 -3.00 51.39 4.61
N ALA A 46 -4.04 51.18 3.81
CA ALA A 46 -5.08 50.18 4.05
C ALA A 46 -4.65 48.75 3.66
N THR A 47 -5.38 47.76 4.17
CA THR A 47 -5.17 46.35 3.82
C THR A 47 -6.03 45.98 2.62
N LYS A 48 -5.42 45.36 1.61
CA LYS A 48 -6.11 44.93 0.39
C LYS A 48 -6.79 43.58 0.62
N ILE A 49 -8.03 43.44 0.16
CA ILE A 49 -8.79 42.20 0.29
C ILE A 49 -8.88 41.49 -1.07
N PHE A 50 -8.42 40.25 -1.11
CA PHE A 50 -8.51 39.37 -2.27
C PHE A 50 -9.41 38.18 -1.98
N VAL A 51 -10.34 37.88 -2.88
CA VAL A 51 -11.17 36.66 -2.85
C VAL A 51 -10.86 35.88 -4.13
N ASN A 52 -10.31 34.68 -4.00
CA ASN A 52 -9.88 33.82 -5.13
C ASN A 52 -8.98 34.56 -6.14
N GLY A 53 -8.12 35.45 -5.65
CA GLY A 53 -7.22 36.27 -6.48
C GLY A 53 -7.84 37.53 -7.08
N CYS A 54 -9.16 37.70 -7.00
CA CYS A 54 -9.82 38.96 -7.36
C CYS A 54 -9.66 39.97 -6.22
N TRP A 55 -9.05 41.12 -6.50
CA TRP A 55 -9.03 42.23 -5.56
C TRP A 55 -10.46 42.79 -5.46
N VAL A 56 -11.07 42.70 -4.28
CA VAL A 56 -12.46 43.14 -4.04
C VAL A 56 -12.52 44.57 -3.52
N GLY A 57 -11.60 44.94 -2.64
CA GLY A 57 -11.57 46.29 -2.06
C GLY A 57 -10.47 46.46 -1.02
N ILE A 58 -10.60 47.48 -0.18
CA ILE A 58 -9.70 47.71 0.95
C ILE A 58 -10.46 47.74 2.27
N HIS A 59 -9.76 47.43 3.35
CA HIS A 59 -10.30 47.50 4.70
C HIS A 59 -9.29 48.12 5.67
N ARG A 60 -9.79 48.95 6.58
CA ARG A 60 -8.96 49.71 7.53
C ARG A 60 -8.60 48.90 8.78
N ASP A 61 -9.50 48.04 9.25
CA ASP A 61 -9.29 47.16 10.40
C ASP A 61 -9.36 45.66 10.02
N PRO A 62 -8.33 45.12 9.34
CA PRO A 62 -8.32 43.72 8.94
C PRO A 62 -8.26 42.74 10.13
N ASP A 63 -7.83 43.20 11.31
CA ASP A 63 -7.74 42.37 12.51
C ASP A 63 -9.12 41.92 12.98
N MET A 64 -10.07 42.86 13.04
CA MET A 64 -11.44 42.56 13.40
C MET A 64 -12.08 41.63 12.37
N LEU A 65 -11.90 41.92 11.08
CA LEU A 65 -12.47 41.14 9.98
C LEU A 65 -12.01 39.67 10.02
N VAL A 66 -10.71 39.43 10.17
CA VAL A 66 -10.15 38.06 10.24
C VAL A 66 -10.69 37.30 11.45
N ARG A 67 -10.81 37.96 12.62
CA ARG A 67 -11.38 37.32 13.81
C ARG A 67 -12.85 36.94 13.62
N THR A 68 -13.62 37.80 12.95
CA THR A 68 -15.03 37.52 12.64
C THR A 68 -15.16 36.38 11.64
N LEU A 69 -14.41 36.41 10.53
CA LEU A 69 -14.42 35.34 9.52
C LEU A 69 -14.04 33.98 10.12
N ARG A 70 -12.98 33.92 10.92
CA ARG A 70 -12.58 32.68 11.62
C ARG A 70 -13.65 32.21 12.61
N ARG A 71 -14.34 33.14 13.29
CA ARG A 71 -15.45 32.79 14.20
C ARG A 71 -16.64 32.22 13.45
N LEU A 72 -17.02 32.79 12.30
CA LEU A 72 -18.09 32.28 11.44
C LEU A 72 -17.73 30.89 10.89
N ARG A 73 -16.47 30.70 10.46
CA ARG A 73 -15.96 29.39 10.04
C ARG A 73 -16.07 28.34 11.15
N ARG A 74 -15.71 28.70 12.38
CA ARG A 74 -15.77 27.79 13.56
C ARG A 74 -17.19 27.47 14.02
N ARG A 75 -18.19 28.25 13.60
CA ARG A 75 -19.62 27.99 13.85
C ARG A 75 -20.31 27.29 12.68
N VAL A 76 -19.58 27.06 11.58
CA VAL A 76 -20.11 26.49 10.32
C VAL A 76 -21.14 27.41 9.64
N ASP A 77 -21.17 28.70 10.02
CA ASP A 77 -21.94 29.73 9.30
C ASP A 77 -21.30 30.01 7.93
N VAL A 78 -19.97 29.90 7.88
CA VAL A 78 -19.17 29.87 6.66
C VAL A 78 -18.62 28.46 6.48
N ASN A 79 -18.53 28.00 5.22
CA ASN A 79 -17.99 26.68 4.92
C ASN A 79 -16.58 26.52 5.54
N THR A 80 -16.36 25.39 6.22
CA THR A 80 -15.10 25.06 6.91
C THR A 80 -13.89 25.00 5.99
N GLU A 81 -14.10 24.92 4.67
CA GLU A 81 -13.05 24.91 3.64
C GLU A 81 -12.52 26.30 3.28
N VAL A 82 -13.18 27.38 3.70
CA VAL A 82 -12.77 28.75 3.35
C VAL A 82 -11.46 29.08 4.05
N GLY A 83 -10.39 29.28 3.27
CA GLY A 83 -9.07 29.69 3.76
C GLY A 83 -9.01 31.20 4.00
N VAL A 84 -8.42 31.62 5.12
CA VAL A 84 -8.30 33.04 5.51
C VAL A 84 -6.85 33.34 5.93
N VAL A 85 -6.12 33.98 5.01
CA VAL A 85 -4.69 34.28 5.13
C VAL A 85 -4.49 35.78 5.28
N ARG A 86 -3.84 36.21 6.38
CA ARG A 86 -3.50 37.61 6.59
C ARG A 86 -1.98 37.79 6.55
N ASP A 87 -1.50 38.41 5.47
CA ASP A 87 -0.12 38.83 5.35
C ASP A 87 0.04 40.26 5.90
N ILE A 88 0.63 40.35 7.09
CA ILE A 88 0.87 41.62 7.79
C ILE A 88 1.93 42.46 7.05
N ARG A 89 2.91 41.83 6.38
CA ARG A 89 4.02 42.53 5.72
C ARG A 89 3.57 43.15 4.40
N LEU A 90 2.80 42.41 3.61
CA LEU A 90 2.26 42.90 2.33
C LEU A 90 0.98 43.73 2.50
N LYS A 91 0.39 43.75 3.71
CA LYS A 91 -0.92 44.34 4.00
C LYS A 91 -2.00 43.76 3.09
N GLU A 92 -2.07 42.44 3.05
CA GLU A 92 -3.05 41.71 2.24
C GLU A 92 -3.84 40.73 3.10
N LEU A 93 -5.14 40.67 2.85
CA LEU A 93 -6.04 39.64 3.33
C LEU A 93 -6.48 38.83 2.12
N ARG A 94 -6.12 37.55 2.07
CA ARG A 94 -6.47 36.64 0.99
C ARG A 94 -7.46 35.60 1.51
N ILE A 95 -8.58 35.48 0.81
CA ILE A 95 -9.65 34.54 1.12
C ILE A 95 -9.79 33.57 -0.05
N TYR A 96 -9.77 32.28 0.25
CA TYR A 96 -9.81 31.20 -0.73
C TYR A 96 -11.05 30.35 -0.52
N THR A 97 -11.89 30.25 -1.55
CA THR A 97 -13.07 29.36 -1.61
C THR A 97 -12.96 28.35 -2.75
N ASP A 98 -11.80 28.29 -3.40
CA ASP A 98 -11.49 27.38 -4.50
C ASP A 98 -11.31 25.93 -4.05
N TYR A 99 -11.43 25.04 -5.03
CA TYR A 99 -11.32 23.59 -4.90
C TYR A 99 -9.88 23.12 -5.13
N GLY A 100 -9.55 21.93 -4.64
CA GLY A 100 -8.26 21.27 -4.88
C GLY A 100 -7.12 21.69 -3.95
N ARG A 101 -7.39 22.53 -2.94
CA ARG A 101 -6.43 22.83 -1.88
C ARG A 101 -6.28 21.64 -0.94
N CYS A 102 -5.08 21.41 -0.44
CA CYS A 102 -4.84 20.44 0.61
C CYS A 102 -4.96 21.13 1.96
N SER A 103 -5.83 20.60 2.82
CA SER A 103 -6.02 21.07 4.18
C SER A 103 -5.76 19.96 5.18
N ARG A 104 -5.29 20.31 6.37
CA ARG A 104 -5.13 19.38 7.49
C ARG A 104 -5.92 19.87 8.71
N PRO A 105 -6.63 18.98 9.41
CA PRO A 105 -7.33 19.36 10.64
C PRO A 105 -6.35 19.44 11.81
N LEU A 106 -6.45 20.52 12.58
CA LEU A 106 -5.66 20.76 13.78
C LEU A 106 -6.57 21.13 14.96
N PHE A 107 -6.09 20.92 16.19
CA PHE A 107 -6.80 21.42 17.37
C PHE A 107 -6.59 22.91 17.53
N ILE A 108 -7.66 23.63 17.85
CA ILE A 108 -7.60 25.06 18.14
C ILE A 108 -7.04 25.29 19.54
N VAL A 109 -6.07 26.21 19.64
CA VAL A 109 -5.45 26.64 20.90
C VAL A 109 -5.89 28.07 21.21
N GLU A 110 -6.32 28.29 22.45
CA GLU A 110 -6.57 29.63 22.99
C GLU A 110 -5.87 29.78 24.34
N LYS A 111 -5.07 30.85 24.49
CA LYS A 111 -4.30 31.12 25.73
C LYS A 111 -3.47 29.91 26.19
N GLN A 112 -2.74 29.29 25.26
CA GLN A 112 -1.89 28.11 25.54
C GLN A 112 -2.65 26.92 26.12
N ARG A 113 -3.94 26.77 25.76
CA ARG A 113 -4.79 25.65 26.14
C ARG A 113 -5.60 25.18 24.93
N LEU A 114 -5.74 23.88 24.80
CA LEU A 114 -6.67 23.29 23.85
C LEU A 114 -8.11 23.66 24.22
N LEU A 115 -8.92 23.99 23.22
CA LEU A 115 -10.36 24.21 23.43
C LEU A 115 -11.08 22.89 23.77
N ILE A 116 -10.67 21.79 23.14
CA ILE A 116 -11.18 20.46 23.45
C ILE A 116 -10.73 20.03 24.86
N LYS A 117 -11.66 19.53 25.68
CA LYS A 117 -11.36 19.06 27.04
C LYS A 117 -11.60 17.56 27.18
N LYS A 118 -11.09 16.99 28.28
CA LYS A 118 -11.26 15.56 28.61
C LYS A 118 -12.72 15.12 28.63
N LYS A 119 -13.64 15.98 29.09
CA LYS A 119 -15.09 15.70 29.08
C LYS A 119 -15.63 15.46 27.66
N ASP A 120 -15.12 16.19 26.68
CA ASP A 120 -15.58 16.12 25.29
C ASP A 120 -15.03 14.84 24.64
N ILE A 121 -13.82 14.44 25.00
CA ILE A 121 -13.22 13.16 24.60
C ILE A 121 -13.99 11.98 25.22
N GLN A 122 -14.36 12.07 26.51
CA GLN A 122 -15.17 11.04 27.16
C GLN A 122 -16.55 10.91 26.52
N ALA A 123 -17.19 12.02 26.18
CA ALA A 123 -18.44 12.03 25.44
C ALA A 123 -18.29 11.37 24.05
N LEU A 124 -17.19 11.65 23.34
CA LEU A 124 -16.88 11.00 22.05
C LEU A 124 -16.68 9.47 22.19
N GLN A 125 -16.09 9.01 23.30
CA GLN A 125 -15.85 7.58 23.56
C GLN A 125 -17.13 6.84 23.97
N GLN A 126 -18.05 7.52 24.65
CA GLN A 126 -19.31 6.95 25.15
C GLN A 126 -20.47 7.06 24.16
N ARG A 127 -20.23 7.54 22.93
CA ARG A 127 -21.27 7.70 21.92
C ARG A 127 -21.93 6.35 21.57
N GLU A 128 -23.25 6.36 21.48
CA GLU A 128 -24.05 5.19 21.11
C GLU A 128 -24.11 4.98 19.60
N THR A 129 -24.15 6.07 18.83
CA THR A 129 -24.13 6.07 17.36
C THR A 129 -22.89 6.76 16.82
N ALA A 130 -22.47 6.39 15.61
CA ALA A 130 -21.30 6.99 14.97
C ALA A 130 -21.55 8.41 14.44
N GLU A 131 -22.82 8.76 14.22
CA GLU A 131 -23.28 10.01 13.61
C GLU A 131 -23.46 11.12 14.65
N GLU A 132 -24.05 10.83 15.80
CA GLU A 132 -24.20 11.82 16.88
C GLU A 132 -22.91 11.94 17.72
N GLY A 133 -22.44 13.16 17.92
CA GLY A 133 -21.20 13.43 18.67
C GLY A 133 -19.92 13.06 17.90
N GLY A 134 -20.00 12.86 16.57
CA GLY A 134 -18.89 12.47 15.71
C GLY A 134 -17.93 13.60 15.34
N TRP A 135 -17.13 13.39 14.29
CA TRP A 135 -16.14 14.35 13.80
C TRP A 135 -16.75 15.69 13.39
N HIS A 136 -17.90 15.66 12.70
CA HIS A 136 -18.61 16.86 12.27
C HIS A 136 -19.01 17.76 13.44
N ASP A 137 -19.44 17.17 14.56
CA ASP A 137 -19.80 17.92 15.76
C ASP A 137 -18.59 18.58 16.43
N LEU A 138 -17.41 17.95 16.38
CA LEU A 138 -16.18 18.55 16.90
C LEU A 138 -15.75 19.77 16.09
N VAL A 139 -15.93 19.71 14.77
CA VAL A 139 -15.72 20.85 13.87
C VAL A 139 -16.76 21.94 14.13
N ALA A 140 -18.05 21.57 14.27
CA ALA A 140 -19.14 22.52 14.51
C ALA A 140 -19.07 23.21 15.88
N LYS A 141 -18.51 22.53 16.89
CA LYS A 141 -18.21 23.12 18.21
C LYS A 141 -16.97 24.01 18.20
N GLY A 142 -16.26 24.10 17.07
CA GLY A 142 -15.04 24.91 16.94
C GLY A 142 -13.86 24.34 17.74
N PHE A 143 -13.76 23.02 17.89
CA PHE A 143 -12.60 22.37 18.52
C PHE A 143 -11.49 22.06 17.51
N ILE A 144 -11.88 21.78 16.28
CA ILE A 144 -11.00 21.38 15.19
C ILE A 144 -11.18 22.37 14.05
N GLU A 145 -10.06 22.73 13.43
CA GLU A 145 -10.02 23.69 12.33
C GLU A 145 -9.17 23.13 11.20
N TYR A 146 -9.70 23.18 9.96
CA TYR A 146 -8.95 22.79 8.76
C TYR A 146 -8.06 23.94 8.34
N ILE A 147 -6.76 23.68 8.29
CA ILE A 147 -5.75 24.66 7.88
C ILE A 147 -5.22 24.25 6.53
N ASP A 148 -5.30 25.15 5.55
CA ASP A 148 -4.70 24.95 4.23
C ASP A 148 -3.21 25.35 4.19
N THR A 149 -2.54 25.05 3.08
CA THR A 149 -1.10 25.31 2.92
C THR A 149 -0.71 26.79 2.99
N GLU A 150 -1.59 27.71 2.60
CA GLU A 150 -1.29 29.15 2.65
C GLU A 150 -1.60 29.71 4.05
N GLU A 151 -2.61 29.17 4.74
CA GLU A 151 -2.89 29.47 6.13
C GLU A 151 -1.76 28.99 7.06
N GLU A 152 -1.11 27.86 6.74
CA GLU A 152 0.03 27.32 7.48
C GLU A 152 1.11 28.40 7.72
N GLU A 153 1.42 29.24 6.73
CA GLU A 153 2.41 30.34 6.81
C GLU A 153 2.08 31.40 7.87
N THR A 154 0.80 31.54 8.25
CA THR A 154 0.34 32.53 9.24
C THR A 154 0.01 31.92 10.60
N THR A 155 0.08 30.59 10.72
CA THR A 155 -0.27 29.86 11.95
C THR A 155 0.97 29.39 12.70
N MET A 156 0.84 29.28 14.02
CA MET A 156 1.89 28.71 14.87
C MET A 156 1.36 27.42 15.51
N ILE A 157 1.93 26.28 15.11
CA ILE A 157 1.44 24.96 15.47
C ILE A 157 2.38 24.34 16.52
N SER A 158 1.81 23.87 17.62
CA SER A 158 2.53 23.06 18.62
C SER A 158 2.56 21.59 18.21
N MET A 159 3.69 20.90 18.41
CA MET A 159 3.85 19.50 18.00
C MET A 159 3.24 18.54 19.03
N THR A 160 3.36 18.87 20.30
CA THR A 160 2.80 18.08 21.40
C THR A 160 2.07 18.97 22.40
N ILE A 161 1.18 18.35 23.17
CA ILE A 161 0.48 19.03 24.28
C ILE A 161 1.48 19.50 25.34
N ASN A 162 2.61 18.81 25.50
CA ASN A 162 3.66 19.21 26.45
C ASN A 162 4.26 20.56 26.08
N ASP A 163 4.40 20.88 24.80
CA ASP A 163 4.93 22.18 24.35
C ASP A 163 4.02 23.33 24.82
N LEU A 164 2.69 23.14 24.76
CA LEU A 164 1.71 24.11 25.28
C LEU A 164 1.78 24.25 26.81
N VAL A 165 2.06 23.15 27.51
CA VAL A 165 2.21 23.16 28.97
C VAL A 165 3.49 23.91 29.35
N THR A 166 4.60 23.65 28.67
CA THR A 166 5.87 24.37 28.88
C THR A 166 5.71 25.85 28.59
N ALA A 167 5.11 26.23 27.46
CA ALA A 167 4.81 27.62 27.10
C ALA A 167 3.97 28.36 28.15
N ARG A 168 3.16 27.64 28.93
CA ARG A 168 2.35 28.22 30.00
C ARG A 168 3.09 28.32 31.33
N ILE A 169 3.93 27.35 31.67
CA ILE A 169 4.59 27.27 32.99
C ILE A 169 5.92 28.00 32.97
N ASN A 170 6.74 27.79 31.93
CA ASN A 170 8.05 28.40 31.74
C ASN A 170 8.11 29.09 30.37
N PRO A 171 7.54 30.31 30.22
CA PRO A 171 7.54 31.02 28.95
C PRO A 171 8.95 31.31 28.41
N GLU A 172 9.91 31.58 29.32
CA GLU A 172 11.31 31.88 28.95
C GLU A 172 12.06 30.70 28.31
N GLU A 173 11.68 29.46 28.63
CA GLU A 173 12.27 28.25 28.04
C GLU A 173 11.47 27.75 26.82
N ALA A 174 10.28 28.29 26.60
CA ALA A 174 9.40 27.84 25.56
C ALA A 174 9.80 28.41 24.19
N TYR A 175 9.62 27.60 23.15
CA TYR A 175 9.93 28.02 21.78
C TYR A 175 9.01 29.17 21.30
N SER A 176 7.74 29.16 21.72
CA SER A 176 6.76 30.17 21.35
C SER A 176 5.70 30.36 22.42
N GLU A 177 5.31 31.62 22.65
CA GLU A 177 4.21 32.01 23.54
C GLU A 177 2.89 32.24 22.78
N THR A 178 2.88 32.06 21.46
CA THR A 178 1.77 32.48 20.57
C THR A 178 1.21 31.36 19.70
N TYR A 179 1.21 30.11 20.20
CA TYR A 179 0.59 28.97 19.53
C TYR A 179 -0.89 29.23 19.23
N THR A 180 -1.27 29.03 17.97
CA THR A 180 -2.65 29.16 17.48
C THR A 180 -3.33 27.79 17.36
N HIS A 181 -2.56 26.76 17.06
CA HIS A 181 -3.04 25.39 16.87
C HIS A 181 -2.11 24.37 17.52
N CYS A 182 -2.60 23.14 17.63
CA CYS A 182 -1.85 21.97 18.06
C CYS A 182 -2.07 20.82 17.08
N GLU A 183 -0.98 20.14 16.74
CA GLU A 183 -1.02 18.89 15.97
C GLU A 183 -1.84 17.85 16.73
N ILE A 184 -2.65 17.07 16.01
CA ILE A 184 -3.49 16.03 16.62
C ILE A 184 -2.59 14.88 17.09
N HIS A 185 -1.73 14.42 16.19
CA HIS A 185 -0.67 13.47 16.50
C HIS A 185 0.38 13.48 15.38
N PRO A 186 1.69 13.59 15.68
CA PRO A 186 2.74 13.68 14.66
C PRO A 186 2.76 12.51 13.65
N SER A 187 2.28 11.31 14.02
CA SER A 187 2.22 10.16 13.11
C SER A 187 1.31 10.36 11.90
N LEU A 188 0.37 11.32 11.96
CA LEU A 188 -0.62 11.56 10.90
C LEU A 188 -0.01 12.19 9.64
N ILE A 189 1.25 12.65 9.73
CA ILE A 189 2.05 13.08 8.58
C ILE A 189 2.37 11.95 7.60
N LEU A 190 2.31 10.69 8.06
CA LEU A 190 2.65 9.54 7.24
C LEU A 190 1.55 9.24 6.22
N GLY A 191 1.94 8.74 5.06
CA GLY A 191 1.02 8.14 4.09
C GLY A 191 0.66 6.70 4.45
N VAL A 192 -0.30 6.12 3.72
CA VAL A 192 -0.81 4.75 3.96
C VAL A 192 0.32 3.72 4.08
N CYS A 193 1.23 3.65 3.11
CA CYS A 193 2.32 2.66 3.10
C CYS A 193 3.39 2.91 4.17
N ALA A 194 3.60 4.17 4.59
CA ALA A 194 4.59 4.49 5.62
C ALA A 194 4.03 4.23 7.03
N SER A 195 2.71 4.41 7.22
CA SER A 195 2.03 4.16 8.48
C SER A 195 2.04 2.69 8.92
N ILE A 196 2.25 1.77 7.97
CA ILE A 196 2.39 0.34 8.24
C ILE A 196 3.84 -0.07 8.53
N ILE A 197 4.79 0.85 8.67
CA ILE A 197 6.17 0.57 9.08
C ILE A 197 6.22 0.70 10.61
N PRO A 198 6.74 -0.29 11.36
CA PRO A 198 6.88 -0.15 12.80
C PRO A 198 8.12 0.70 13.11
N PHE A 199 8.04 1.59 14.11
CA PHE A 199 9.14 2.47 14.52
C PHE A 199 9.87 3.15 13.33
N PRO A 200 9.14 3.82 12.41
CA PRO A 200 9.75 4.44 11.23
C PRO A 200 10.72 5.58 11.58
N ASP A 201 10.50 6.24 12.71
CA ASP A 201 11.36 7.27 13.32
C ASP A 201 12.73 6.74 13.79
N HIS A 202 12.86 5.42 14.00
CA HIS A 202 14.12 4.77 14.35
C HIS A 202 14.89 4.18 13.16
N ASN A 203 14.39 4.37 11.93
CA ASN A 203 15.07 3.90 10.72
C ASN A 203 15.75 5.06 9.97
N GLN A 204 16.77 4.73 9.20
CA GLN A 204 17.31 5.65 8.21
C GLN A 204 16.22 5.97 7.15
N SER A 205 16.00 7.27 6.88
CA SER A 205 14.99 7.76 5.93
C SER A 205 14.86 6.98 4.59
N PRO A 206 15.93 6.67 3.83
CA PRO A 206 15.80 5.93 2.58
C PRO A 206 15.17 4.54 2.75
N ARG A 207 15.34 3.88 3.91
CA ARG A 207 14.77 2.56 4.19
C ARG A 207 13.25 2.60 4.31
N ASN A 208 12.72 3.67 4.92
CA ASN A 208 11.27 3.89 4.99
C ASN A 208 10.67 4.10 3.58
N THR A 209 11.39 4.83 2.71
CA THR A 209 10.99 5.03 1.31
C THR A 209 11.01 3.71 0.54
N TYR A 210 12.04 2.88 0.72
CA TYR A 210 12.12 1.56 0.11
C TYR A 210 10.98 0.66 0.55
N GLN A 211 10.70 0.60 1.85
CA GLN A 211 9.59 -0.20 2.34
C GLN A 211 8.26 0.27 1.77
N SER A 212 8.03 1.57 1.68
CA SER A 212 6.78 2.12 1.13
C SER A 212 6.54 1.67 -0.32
N ALA A 213 7.62 1.51 -1.11
CA ALA A 213 7.54 0.97 -2.47
C ALA A 213 7.46 -0.56 -2.50
N MET A 214 8.20 -1.26 -1.62
CA MET A 214 8.24 -2.73 -1.54
C MET A 214 6.92 -3.31 -1.00
N GLY A 215 6.27 -2.64 -0.05
CA GLY A 215 4.99 -3.05 0.51
C GLY A 215 3.89 -3.16 -0.55
N LYS A 216 3.95 -2.36 -1.62
CA LYS A 216 3.03 -2.48 -2.78
C LYS A 216 3.23 -3.76 -3.60
N GLN A 217 4.34 -4.47 -3.39
CA GLN A 217 4.65 -5.76 -4.02
C GLN A 217 4.35 -6.94 -3.10
N ALA A 218 3.97 -6.70 -1.85
CA ALA A 218 3.65 -7.73 -0.89
C ALA A 218 2.41 -8.52 -1.34
N MET A 219 2.41 -9.82 -1.05
CA MET A 219 1.30 -10.73 -1.31
C MET A 219 0.47 -10.86 -0.04
N GLY A 220 -0.84 -10.94 -0.18
CA GLY A 220 -1.77 -10.97 0.95
C GLY A 220 -3.18 -11.24 0.49
N ILE A 221 -4.16 -11.06 1.37
CA ILE A 221 -5.55 -10.98 0.95
C ILE A 221 -5.83 -9.53 0.58
N TYR A 222 -6.13 -9.27 -0.69
CA TYR A 222 -6.37 -7.91 -1.18
C TYR A 222 -7.86 -7.50 -1.08
N VAL A 223 -8.79 -8.45 -1.21
CA VAL A 223 -10.23 -8.29 -0.94
C VAL A 223 -10.80 -9.65 -0.49
N THR A 224 -11.90 -9.66 0.27
CA THR A 224 -12.52 -10.90 0.76
C THR A 224 -13.26 -11.68 -0.32
N ASN A 225 -13.90 -11.00 -1.28
CA ASN A 225 -14.66 -11.61 -2.37
C ASN A 225 -13.80 -12.10 -3.55
N TYR A 226 -12.47 -12.24 -3.37
CA TYR A 226 -11.55 -12.64 -4.44
C TYR A 226 -11.92 -13.99 -5.08
N GLN A 227 -12.59 -14.88 -4.34
CA GLN A 227 -13.05 -16.17 -4.83
C GLN A 227 -14.11 -16.03 -5.93
N PHE A 228 -14.96 -15.02 -5.87
CA PHE A 228 -15.98 -14.76 -6.88
C PHE A 228 -15.47 -13.82 -7.98
N ARG A 229 -14.43 -13.04 -7.70
CA ARG A 229 -13.90 -12.03 -8.61
C ARG A 229 -13.02 -12.64 -9.70
N MET A 230 -13.31 -12.29 -10.95
CA MET A 230 -12.54 -12.73 -12.11
C MET A 230 -11.47 -11.70 -12.48
N ASP A 231 -10.34 -11.71 -11.79
CA ASP A 231 -9.21 -10.82 -12.10
C ASP A 231 -8.19 -11.42 -13.04
N THR A 232 -7.53 -10.53 -13.78
CA THR A 232 -6.44 -10.92 -14.68
C THR A 232 -5.28 -11.57 -13.93
N LEU A 233 -4.89 -11.01 -12.79
CA LEU A 233 -3.81 -11.52 -11.94
C LEU A 233 -4.19 -11.31 -10.47
N ALA A 234 -4.07 -12.35 -9.67
CA ALA A 234 -4.21 -12.24 -8.23
C ALA A 234 -3.25 -13.18 -7.52
N TYR A 235 -2.69 -12.70 -6.41
CA TYR A 235 -1.82 -13.46 -5.52
C TYR A 235 -2.44 -13.44 -4.12
N VAL A 236 -2.66 -14.61 -3.55
CA VAL A 236 -3.31 -14.75 -2.24
C VAL A 236 -2.48 -15.68 -1.35
N LEU A 237 -2.12 -15.23 -0.15
CA LEU A 237 -1.43 -16.08 0.84
C LEU A 237 -2.39 -17.12 1.42
N TYR A 238 -1.87 -18.31 1.73
CA TYR A 238 -2.66 -19.36 2.38
C TYR A 238 -3.01 -19.00 3.83
N TYR A 239 -2.01 -18.54 4.59
CA TYR A 239 -2.13 -18.29 6.03
C TYR A 239 -1.58 -16.90 6.39
N PRO A 240 -2.21 -15.81 5.91
CA PRO A 240 -1.80 -14.47 6.32
C PRO A 240 -2.04 -14.28 7.82
N GLN A 241 -1.10 -13.62 8.52
CA GLN A 241 -1.16 -13.44 9.96
C GLN A 241 -1.25 -11.96 10.33
N LYS A 242 -1.82 -11.66 11.50
CA LYS A 242 -1.70 -10.32 12.07
C LYS A 242 -0.25 -10.08 12.49
N PRO A 243 0.36 -8.92 12.19
CA PRO A 243 1.67 -8.59 12.75
C PRO A 243 1.56 -8.49 14.29
N LEU A 244 2.52 -9.07 15.01
CA LEU A 244 2.57 -8.96 16.48
C LEU A 244 2.83 -7.52 16.95
N VAL A 245 3.52 -6.75 16.12
CA VAL A 245 3.91 -5.37 16.38
C VAL A 245 3.21 -4.45 15.37
N THR A 246 2.23 -3.70 15.85
CA THR A 246 1.31 -2.89 15.05
C THR A 246 1.43 -1.41 15.38
N THR A 247 1.17 -0.55 14.39
CA THR A 247 0.92 0.87 14.63
C THR A 247 -0.59 1.07 14.82
N ARG A 248 -1.00 2.11 15.55
CA ARG A 248 -2.43 2.43 15.71
C ARG A 248 -3.12 2.73 14.37
N ALA A 249 -2.38 3.31 13.42
CA ALA A 249 -2.89 3.56 12.07
C ALA A 249 -3.35 2.27 11.33
N MET A 250 -2.78 1.11 11.66
CA MET A 250 -3.18 -0.17 11.05
C MET A 250 -4.61 -0.59 11.38
N GLU A 251 -5.17 -0.10 12.50
CA GLU A 251 -6.54 -0.36 12.88
C GLU A 251 -7.51 0.35 11.92
N HIS A 252 -7.27 1.63 11.66
CA HIS A 252 -8.05 2.43 10.72
C HIS A 252 -7.89 1.99 9.27
N LEU A 253 -6.72 1.46 8.90
CA LEU A 253 -6.48 0.90 7.56
C LEU A 253 -7.01 -0.53 7.40
N HIS A 254 -7.59 -1.13 8.44
CA HIS A 254 -8.03 -2.53 8.47
C HIS A 254 -6.93 -3.55 8.09
N PHE A 255 -5.66 -3.18 8.25
CA PHE A 255 -4.52 -4.04 7.90
C PHE A 255 -4.49 -5.32 8.77
N ARG A 256 -5.02 -5.23 9.99
CA ARG A 256 -5.19 -6.37 10.90
C ARG A 256 -6.21 -7.40 10.39
N GLN A 257 -7.20 -6.96 9.61
CA GLN A 257 -8.24 -7.83 9.05
C GLN A 257 -7.78 -8.46 7.74
N LEU A 258 -7.02 -7.70 6.93
CA LEU A 258 -6.49 -8.13 5.65
C LEU A 258 -4.94 -8.02 5.61
N PRO A 259 -4.21 -8.93 6.28
CA PRO A 259 -2.76 -8.85 6.34
C PRO A 259 -2.07 -9.30 5.04
N ALA A 260 -0.85 -8.79 4.84
CA ALA A 260 0.01 -9.05 3.69
C ALA A 260 1.34 -9.75 4.02
N GLY A 261 1.34 -10.64 5.01
CA GLY A 261 2.57 -11.25 5.53
C GLY A 261 2.33 -12.26 6.65
N ILE A 262 3.43 -12.79 7.18
CA ILE A 262 3.47 -13.84 8.20
C ILE A 262 4.54 -13.47 9.23
N ASN A 263 4.28 -13.72 10.52
CA ASN A 263 5.31 -13.60 11.56
C ASN A 263 6.25 -14.79 11.43
N ALA A 264 7.54 -14.50 11.25
CA ALA A 264 8.60 -15.49 11.13
C ALA A 264 9.53 -15.39 12.34
N ILE A 265 10.02 -16.52 12.85
CA ILE A 265 11.12 -16.53 13.81
C ILE A 265 12.41 -16.23 13.04
N VAL A 266 13.00 -15.07 13.29
CA VAL A 266 14.19 -14.59 12.58
C VAL A 266 15.39 -14.64 13.49
N ALA A 267 16.45 -15.33 13.03
CA ALA A 267 17.76 -15.32 13.65
C ALA A 267 18.73 -14.43 12.87
N ILE A 268 19.51 -13.61 13.57
CA ILE A 268 20.58 -12.81 12.97
C ILE A 268 21.91 -13.50 13.26
N ALA A 269 22.41 -14.27 12.30
CA ALA A 269 23.60 -15.11 12.45
C ALA A 269 24.34 -15.34 11.12
N CYS A 270 25.66 -15.44 11.16
CA CYS A 270 26.43 -16.00 10.06
C CYS A 270 26.34 -17.53 10.14
N TYR A 271 25.67 -18.16 9.18
CA TYR A 271 25.51 -19.62 9.13
C TYR A 271 25.73 -20.11 7.70
N SER A 272 26.57 -21.14 7.54
CA SER A 272 26.92 -21.86 6.29
C SER A 272 27.35 -21.04 5.06
N GLY A 273 27.37 -19.70 5.12
CA GLY A 273 27.77 -18.81 4.02
C GLY A 273 26.65 -18.49 3.02
N TYR A 274 25.54 -19.22 3.02
CA TYR A 274 24.42 -19.04 2.07
C TYR A 274 23.44 -17.92 2.41
N ASN A 275 23.79 -17.05 3.37
CA ASN A 275 23.04 -15.84 3.70
C ASN A 275 23.84 -14.54 3.46
N GLN A 276 24.94 -14.59 2.70
CA GLN A 276 25.75 -13.42 2.34
C GLN A 276 25.05 -12.54 1.28
N GLU A 277 25.44 -11.26 1.18
CA GLU A 277 24.99 -10.35 0.11
C GLU A 277 23.46 -10.33 -0.12
N ASP A 278 22.69 -10.09 0.96
CA ASP A 278 21.23 -10.02 0.97
C ASP A 278 20.48 -11.33 0.68
N SER A 279 21.19 -12.45 0.65
CA SER A 279 20.54 -13.75 0.70
C SER A 279 20.09 -14.10 2.12
N VAL A 280 19.02 -14.89 2.21
CA VAL A 280 18.51 -15.43 3.47
C VAL A 280 18.44 -16.93 3.40
N ILE A 281 18.73 -17.59 4.52
CA ILE A 281 18.51 -19.02 4.68
C ILE A 281 17.09 -19.22 5.21
N MET A 282 16.34 -20.16 4.63
CA MET A 282 15.00 -20.50 5.11
C MET A 282 14.91 -21.93 5.61
N ASN A 283 14.00 -22.17 6.56
CA ASN A 283 13.68 -23.50 7.06
C ASN A 283 12.76 -24.23 6.07
N GLN A 284 13.28 -25.29 5.44
CA GLN A 284 12.55 -26.15 4.52
C GLN A 284 11.36 -26.83 5.22
N SER A 285 11.55 -27.31 6.46
CA SER A 285 10.47 -27.95 7.21
C SER A 285 9.33 -26.97 7.51
N SER A 286 9.61 -25.68 7.71
CA SER A 286 8.58 -24.63 7.80
C SER A 286 7.85 -24.44 6.46
N ILE A 287 8.59 -24.40 5.34
CA ILE A 287 8.02 -24.31 3.97
C ILE A 287 7.09 -25.50 3.69
N ASP A 288 7.51 -26.72 4.05
CA ASP A 288 6.74 -27.94 3.84
C ASP A 288 5.42 -27.92 4.62
N ARG A 289 5.43 -27.35 5.85
CA ARG A 289 4.23 -27.10 6.67
C ARG A 289 3.31 -26.01 6.11
N GLY A 290 3.74 -25.27 5.08
CA GLY A 290 2.93 -24.25 4.40
C GLY A 290 3.39 -22.81 4.58
N PHE A 291 4.58 -22.58 5.16
CA PHE A 291 5.14 -21.24 5.36
C PHE A 291 5.21 -20.48 4.03
N PHE A 292 4.63 -19.27 3.99
CA PHE A 292 4.54 -18.40 2.82
C PHE A 292 3.96 -19.01 1.53
N ARG A 293 3.25 -20.14 1.59
CA ARG A 293 2.55 -20.70 0.42
C ARG A 293 1.48 -19.72 -0.08
N SER A 294 1.38 -19.57 -1.39
CA SER A 294 0.42 -18.66 -2.03
C SER A 294 -0.31 -19.30 -3.19
N LEU A 295 -1.55 -18.87 -3.44
CA LEU A 295 -2.29 -19.11 -4.67
C LEU A 295 -1.98 -18.00 -5.67
N PHE A 296 -1.73 -18.41 -6.90
CA PHE A 296 -1.67 -17.53 -8.06
C PHE A 296 -2.88 -17.81 -8.95
N PHE A 297 -3.65 -16.76 -9.24
CA PHE A 297 -4.76 -16.82 -10.18
C PHE A 297 -4.43 -16.01 -11.41
N ARG A 298 -4.75 -16.56 -12.58
CA ARG A 298 -4.75 -15.84 -13.84
C ARG A 298 -6.06 -16.08 -14.58
N SER A 299 -6.71 -15.01 -15.02
CA SER A 299 -7.85 -15.14 -15.94
C SER A 299 -7.43 -14.91 -17.39
N TYR A 300 -7.95 -15.75 -18.27
CA TYR A 300 -7.93 -15.61 -19.72
C TYR A 300 -9.32 -15.20 -20.18
N ARG A 301 -9.41 -14.28 -21.13
CA ARG A 301 -10.68 -13.83 -21.70
C ARG A 301 -10.64 -13.95 -23.21
N ASP A 302 -11.77 -14.31 -23.79
CA ASP A 302 -11.99 -14.31 -25.23
C ASP A 302 -13.45 -13.96 -25.52
N GLU A 303 -13.71 -13.39 -26.69
CA GLU A 303 -15.05 -12.94 -27.09
C GLU A 303 -15.25 -13.21 -28.58
N GLU A 304 -16.45 -13.59 -28.99
CA GLU A 304 -16.76 -13.72 -30.41
C GLU A 304 -16.67 -12.36 -31.10
N LYS A 305 -16.20 -12.35 -32.36
CA LYS A 305 -16.14 -11.14 -33.17
C LYS A 305 -17.11 -11.21 -34.35
N LYS A 306 -17.78 -10.08 -34.59
CA LYS A 306 -18.55 -9.83 -35.82
C LYS A 306 -17.66 -9.15 -36.85
N MET A 307 -17.88 -9.46 -38.13
CA MET A 307 -17.32 -8.73 -39.26
C MET A 307 -18.49 -8.27 -40.13
N GLY A 308 -18.94 -7.02 -39.93
CA GLY A 308 -20.23 -6.56 -40.46
C GLY A 308 -21.41 -7.15 -39.69
N THR A 309 -22.45 -7.62 -40.38
CA THR A 309 -23.69 -8.13 -39.76
C THR A 309 -23.63 -9.61 -39.36
N LEU A 310 -22.65 -10.38 -39.85
CA LEU A 310 -22.50 -11.80 -39.55
C LEU A 310 -21.51 -12.06 -38.41
N VAL A 311 -21.91 -12.92 -37.47
CA VAL A 311 -21.02 -13.53 -36.48
C VAL A 311 -20.13 -14.52 -37.23
N LYS A 312 -18.83 -14.26 -37.26
CA LYS A 312 -17.87 -15.11 -37.98
C LYS A 312 -17.05 -15.96 -37.02
N GLU A 313 -17.06 -15.71 -35.72
CA GLU A 313 -16.29 -16.49 -34.76
C GLU A 313 -17.22 -17.17 -33.78
N ASP A 314 -16.93 -18.43 -33.48
CA ASP A 314 -17.78 -19.32 -32.70
C ASP A 314 -16.91 -20.18 -31.77
N PHE A 315 -17.35 -20.32 -30.52
CA PHE A 315 -16.72 -21.19 -29.54
C PHE A 315 -17.14 -22.64 -29.78
N GLY A 316 -16.14 -23.51 -29.86
CA GLY A 316 -16.35 -24.92 -30.09
C GLY A 316 -15.04 -25.65 -30.19
N ARG A 317 -15.09 -26.97 -30.03
CA ARG A 317 -13.92 -27.83 -30.12
C ARG A 317 -13.45 -27.94 -31.60
N PRO A 318 -12.23 -27.48 -31.93
CA PRO A 318 -11.70 -27.61 -33.28
C PRO A 318 -11.29 -29.06 -33.57
N ASN A 319 -11.55 -29.53 -34.79
CA ASN A 319 -11.12 -30.85 -35.24
C ASN A 319 -9.94 -30.76 -36.21
N ARG A 320 -9.01 -31.72 -36.13
CA ARG A 320 -7.84 -31.78 -37.04
C ARG A 320 -8.23 -32.05 -38.49
N THR A 321 -9.42 -32.57 -38.74
CA THR A 321 -9.93 -32.89 -40.07
C THR A 321 -10.46 -31.67 -40.80
N ASP A 322 -11.08 -30.72 -40.08
CA ASP A 322 -11.82 -29.60 -40.65
C ASP A 322 -11.17 -28.24 -40.41
N THR A 323 -10.23 -28.14 -39.46
CA THR A 323 -9.69 -26.87 -38.99
C THR A 323 -8.25 -26.65 -39.46
N MET A 324 -8.04 -25.54 -40.18
CA MET A 324 -6.74 -25.07 -40.63
C MET A 324 -6.02 -24.30 -39.51
N GLY A 325 -4.71 -24.51 -39.37
CA GLY A 325 -3.86 -23.68 -38.52
C GLY A 325 -4.00 -23.97 -37.03
N MET A 326 -4.41 -25.18 -36.66
CA MET A 326 -4.40 -25.62 -35.26
C MET A 326 -3.02 -25.45 -34.64
N ARG A 327 -3.00 -24.96 -33.40
CA ARG A 327 -1.80 -24.82 -32.59
C ARG A 327 -1.22 -26.19 -32.24
N HIS A 328 0.04 -26.20 -31.81
CA HIS A 328 0.75 -27.42 -31.39
C HIS A 328 0.30 -27.99 -30.04
N GLY A 329 -0.57 -27.27 -29.30
CA GLY A 329 -1.11 -27.67 -28.02
C GLY A 329 -2.13 -28.82 -28.06
N SER A 330 -2.46 -29.36 -26.88
CA SER A 330 -3.56 -30.34 -26.74
C SER A 330 -4.91 -29.63 -26.69
N TYR A 331 -5.87 -30.17 -27.44
CA TYR A 331 -7.29 -29.78 -27.45
C TYR A 331 -8.17 -30.86 -26.79
N ASP A 332 -7.56 -31.89 -26.21
CA ASP A 332 -8.27 -33.04 -25.65
C ASP A 332 -8.97 -32.70 -24.32
N LYS A 333 -8.54 -31.60 -23.72
CA LYS A 333 -9.03 -31.06 -22.44
C LYS A 333 -10.21 -30.10 -22.61
N LEU A 334 -10.67 -29.89 -23.84
CA LEU A 334 -11.84 -29.08 -24.15
C LEU A 334 -13.08 -29.97 -24.23
N ASP A 335 -14.18 -29.49 -23.65
CA ASP A 335 -15.50 -30.07 -23.83
C ASP A 335 -16.07 -29.68 -25.21
N ASP A 336 -17.29 -30.16 -25.51
CA ASP A 336 -17.94 -29.94 -26.81
C ASP A 336 -18.25 -28.45 -27.07
N ASP A 337 -18.39 -27.64 -26.01
CA ASP A 337 -18.54 -26.18 -26.07
C ASP A 337 -17.21 -25.45 -26.36
N GLY A 338 -16.11 -26.19 -26.48
CA GLY A 338 -14.78 -25.66 -26.71
C GLY A 338 -14.12 -25.08 -25.47
N LEU A 339 -14.63 -25.31 -24.26
CA LEU A 339 -14.07 -24.76 -23.02
C LEU A 339 -13.45 -25.86 -22.16
N ALA A 340 -12.38 -25.54 -21.43
CA ALA A 340 -11.81 -26.48 -20.46
C ALA A 340 -12.63 -26.46 -19.15
N PRO A 341 -13.19 -27.60 -18.69
CA PRO A 341 -14.05 -27.62 -17.52
C PRO A 341 -13.29 -27.34 -16.22
N PRO A 342 -13.92 -26.70 -15.21
CA PRO A 342 -13.33 -26.53 -13.88
C PRO A 342 -12.84 -27.84 -13.27
N GLY A 343 -11.68 -27.81 -12.62
CA GLY A 343 -11.00 -28.98 -12.07
C GLY A 343 -9.96 -29.61 -13.01
N THR A 344 -9.97 -29.26 -14.30
CA THR A 344 -9.02 -29.81 -15.27
C THR A 344 -7.61 -29.28 -15.06
N ARG A 345 -6.62 -30.18 -15.07
CA ARG A 345 -5.20 -29.83 -15.00
C ARG A 345 -4.68 -29.39 -16.37
N VAL A 346 -4.19 -28.17 -16.45
CA VAL A 346 -3.67 -27.54 -17.68
C VAL A 346 -2.21 -27.12 -17.52
N SER A 347 -1.43 -27.23 -18.58
CA SER A 347 0.01 -27.01 -18.59
C SER A 347 0.50 -26.48 -19.93
N GLY A 348 1.37 -25.47 -19.90
CA GLY A 348 2.15 -25.03 -21.05
C GLY A 348 1.30 -24.59 -22.24
N GLU A 349 1.29 -25.40 -23.30
CA GLU A 349 0.62 -25.12 -24.57
C GLU A 349 -0.83 -25.63 -24.64
N ASP A 350 -1.35 -26.23 -23.56
CA ASP A 350 -2.74 -26.69 -23.52
C ASP A 350 -3.72 -25.57 -23.90
N VAL A 351 -4.67 -25.91 -24.77
CA VAL A 351 -5.72 -24.99 -25.18
C VAL A 351 -6.81 -24.98 -24.12
N ILE A 352 -7.23 -23.78 -23.71
CA ILE A 352 -8.25 -23.58 -22.67
C ILE A 352 -9.55 -22.98 -23.21
N ILE A 353 -9.48 -22.31 -24.36
CA ILE A 353 -10.64 -21.76 -25.08
C ILE A 353 -10.45 -22.10 -26.57
N GLY A 354 -11.26 -23.03 -27.06
CA GLY A 354 -11.41 -23.41 -28.46
C GLY A 354 -12.28 -22.39 -29.18
N LYS A 355 -11.73 -21.80 -30.23
CA LYS A 355 -12.41 -20.75 -31.00
C LYS A 355 -12.06 -20.91 -32.46
N THR A 356 -13.07 -20.86 -33.32
CA THR A 356 -12.88 -21.07 -34.75
C THR A 356 -13.65 -20.06 -35.58
N SER A 357 -13.17 -19.79 -36.80
CA SER A 357 -13.87 -18.97 -37.79
C SER A 357 -14.05 -19.73 -39.11
N PRO A 358 -15.18 -19.62 -39.82
CA PRO A 358 -15.35 -20.22 -41.13
C PRO A 358 -14.49 -19.48 -42.16
N ILE A 359 -13.84 -20.25 -43.02
CA ILE A 359 -13.08 -19.72 -44.15
C ILE A 359 -14.06 -19.47 -45.30
N ALA A 360 -14.07 -18.26 -45.86
CA ALA A 360 -14.85 -17.99 -47.07
C ALA A 360 -14.24 -18.78 -48.23
N GLN A 361 -15.04 -19.62 -48.87
CA GLN A 361 -14.62 -20.34 -50.07
C GLN A 361 -14.68 -19.37 -51.25
N ASP A 362 -13.54 -18.97 -51.79
CA ASP A 362 -13.45 -18.28 -53.07
C ASP A 362 -13.63 -19.32 -54.19
N GLU A 363 -14.77 -19.31 -54.87
CA GLU A 363 -15.07 -20.20 -56.02
C GLU A 363 -14.14 -19.96 -57.23
N SER A 364 -13.30 -18.92 -57.20
CA SER A 364 -12.42 -18.51 -58.30
C SER A 364 -11.11 -19.32 -58.42
N GLN A 365 -10.77 -20.11 -57.41
CA GLN A 365 -9.65 -21.07 -57.46
C GLN A 365 -10.21 -22.47 -57.22
N GLY A 366 -10.36 -23.27 -58.29
CA GLY A 366 -11.00 -24.59 -58.31
C GLY A 366 -10.32 -25.72 -57.50
N GLN A 367 -9.77 -25.43 -56.33
CA GLN A 367 -9.37 -26.42 -55.33
C GLN A 367 -10.34 -26.33 -54.14
N ALA A 368 -11.13 -27.39 -53.95
CA ALA A 368 -11.88 -27.57 -52.70
C ALA A 368 -10.89 -27.52 -51.53
N THR A 369 -10.96 -26.45 -50.73
CA THR A 369 -10.12 -26.29 -49.55
C THR A 369 -10.49 -27.41 -48.57
N ARG A 370 -9.52 -28.27 -48.24
CA ARG A 370 -9.68 -29.41 -47.30
C ARG A 370 -10.24 -29.00 -45.93
N TYR A 371 -10.04 -27.74 -45.55
CA TYR A 371 -10.40 -27.18 -44.26
C TYR A 371 -11.53 -26.16 -44.41
N SER A 372 -12.58 -26.28 -43.60
CA SER A 372 -13.74 -25.38 -43.58
C SER A 372 -13.61 -24.29 -42.52
N ARG A 373 -12.85 -24.53 -41.46
CA ARG A 373 -12.66 -23.60 -40.33
C ARG A 373 -11.19 -23.24 -40.14
N ARG A 374 -10.93 -22.10 -39.50
CA ARG A 374 -9.61 -21.63 -39.08
C ARG A 374 -9.57 -21.50 -37.56
N ASP A 375 -8.49 -21.96 -36.95
CA ASP A 375 -8.31 -21.90 -35.51
C ASP A 375 -7.89 -20.51 -35.02
N HIS A 376 -8.59 -20.01 -34.01
CA HIS A 376 -8.30 -18.78 -33.26
C HIS A 376 -8.27 -19.03 -31.75
N SER A 377 -8.10 -20.29 -31.34
CA SER A 377 -8.07 -20.71 -29.95
C SER A 377 -7.05 -19.97 -29.10
N THR A 378 -7.35 -19.88 -27.80
CA THR A 378 -6.48 -19.31 -26.78
C THR A 378 -5.87 -20.44 -25.94
N SER A 379 -4.55 -20.53 -25.95
CA SER A 379 -3.75 -21.44 -25.13
C SER A 379 -3.27 -20.79 -23.83
N LEU A 380 -2.93 -21.64 -22.87
CA LEU A 380 -2.18 -21.24 -21.69
C LEU A 380 -0.81 -20.68 -22.11
N ARG A 381 -0.16 -19.94 -21.21
CA ARG A 381 1.22 -19.47 -21.46
C ARG A 381 2.17 -20.64 -21.24
N HIS A 382 3.18 -20.79 -22.10
CA HIS A 382 4.17 -21.87 -22.06
C HIS A 382 4.80 -22.13 -20.67
N SER A 383 5.07 -21.07 -19.90
CA SER A 383 5.70 -21.18 -18.57
C SER A 383 4.71 -21.37 -17.42
N GLU A 384 3.43 -21.54 -17.71
CA GLU A 384 2.38 -21.59 -16.71
C GLU A 384 1.75 -22.97 -16.65
N THR A 385 1.39 -23.36 -15.44
CA THR A 385 0.72 -24.63 -15.13
C THR A 385 -0.28 -24.36 -14.03
N GLY A 386 -1.37 -25.12 -14.02
CA GLY A 386 -2.41 -24.92 -13.03
C GLY A 386 -3.61 -25.83 -13.21
N ILE A 387 -4.66 -25.51 -12.47
CA ILE A 387 -5.95 -26.17 -12.53
C ILE A 387 -6.97 -25.10 -12.90
N VAL A 388 -7.86 -25.42 -13.85
CA VAL A 388 -9.00 -24.54 -14.17
C VAL A 388 -9.86 -24.42 -12.91
N ASP A 389 -10.05 -23.20 -12.45
CA ASP A 389 -10.71 -22.90 -11.20
C ASP A 389 -12.19 -22.57 -11.41
N GLN A 390 -12.46 -21.67 -12.36
CA GLN A 390 -13.81 -21.26 -12.69
C GLN A 390 -13.87 -20.79 -14.14
N VAL A 391 -14.94 -21.15 -14.84
CA VAL A 391 -15.26 -20.69 -16.20
C VAL A 391 -16.53 -19.85 -16.13
N LEU A 392 -16.50 -18.66 -16.70
CA LEU A 392 -17.64 -17.76 -16.80
C LEU A 392 -17.96 -17.54 -18.27
N LEU A 393 -19.16 -17.94 -18.67
CA LEU A 393 -19.75 -17.67 -19.97
C LEU A 393 -20.85 -16.62 -19.78
N THR A 394 -20.78 -15.53 -20.54
CA THR A 394 -21.80 -14.48 -20.54
C THR A 394 -21.92 -13.89 -21.94
N THR A 395 -22.80 -12.93 -22.14
CA THR A 395 -22.95 -12.17 -23.38
C THR A 395 -22.43 -10.76 -23.19
N ASN A 396 -21.72 -10.22 -24.18
CA ASN A 396 -21.34 -8.82 -24.19
C ASN A 396 -22.56 -7.92 -24.55
N ALA A 397 -22.35 -6.60 -24.56
CA ALA A 397 -23.41 -5.65 -24.91
C ALA A 397 -23.97 -5.83 -26.34
N ASP A 398 -23.17 -6.42 -27.25
CA ASP A 398 -23.54 -6.69 -28.65
C ASP A 398 -24.23 -8.05 -28.85
N GLY A 399 -24.57 -8.75 -27.76
CA GLY A 399 -25.20 -10.06 -27.76
C GLY A 399 -24.29 -11.21 -28.17
N LEU A 400 -22.97 -11.00 -28.22
CA LEU A 400 -21.96 -12.00 -28.57
C LEU A 400 -21.49 -12.76 -27.33
N ARG A 401 -21.16 -14.04 -27.48
CA ARG A 401 -20.64 -14.82 -26.35
C ARG A 401 -19.27 -14.29 -25.94
N PHE A 402 -19.10 -14.19 -24.63
CA PHE A 402 -17.89 -13.77 -23.95
C PHE A 402 -17.54 -14.82 -22.91
N VAL A 403 -16.29 -15.29 -22.94
CA VAL A 403 -15.80 -16.32 -22.04
C VAL A 403 -14.64 -15.77 -21.22
N LYS A 404 -14.64 -16.12 -19.93
CA LYS A 404 -13.52 -15.88 -19.03
C LYS A 404 -13.19 -17.14 -18.24
N VAL A 405 -11.98 -17.67 -18.46
CA VAL A 405 -11.47 -18.87 -17.79
C VAL A 405 -10.42 -18.44 -16.76
N ARG A 406 -10.64 -18.75 -15.49
CA ARG A 406 -9.66 -18.55 -14.41
C ARG A 406 -8.91 -19.83 -14.15
N VAL A 407 -7.58 -19.76 -14.18
CA VAL A 407 -6.67 -20.85 -13.83
C VAL A 407 -5.98 -20.50 -12.53
N ARG A 408 -5.93 -21.44 -11.59
CA ARG A 408 -5.21 -21.30 -10.32
C ARG A 408 -3.98 -22.20 -10.29
N SER A 409 -2.93 -21.73 -9.63
CA SER A 409 -1.74 -22.52 -9.35
C SER A 409 -1.24 -22.25 -7.94
N VAL A 410 -0.64 -23.27 -7.34
CA VAL A 410 -0.03 -23.15 -6.02
C VAL A 410 1.43 -22.78 -6.22
N ARG A 411 1.88 -21.79 -5.46
CA ARG A 411 3.26 -21.29 -5.47
C ARG A 411 3.85 -21.50 -4.08
N ILE A 412 4.79 -22.43 -4.01
CA ILE A 412 5.57 -22.72 -2.80
C ILE A 412 6.83 -21.84 -2.86
N PRO A 413 7.33 -21.29 -1.74
CA PRO A 413 8.62 -20.62 -1.72
C PRO A 413 9.75 -21.49 -2.28
N GLN A 414 10.61 -20.89 -3.08
CA GLN A 414 11.77 -21.56 -3.70
C GLN A 414 13.03 -20.71 -3.58
N ILE A 415 14.18 -21.32 -3.87
CA ILE A 415 15.46 -20.61 -3.95
C ILE A 415 15.36 -19.49 -5.00
N GLY A 416 15.81 -18.30 -4.61
CA GLY A 416 15.75 -17.05 -5.39
C GLY A 416 14.45 -16.25 -5.26
N ASP A 417 13.40 -16.79 -4.62
CA ASP A 417 12.20 -16.01 -4.32
C ASP A 417 12.53 -14.88 -3.35
N LYS A 418 11.78 -13.78 -3.47
CA LYS A 418 12.05 -12.54 -2.74
C LYS A 418 11.12 -12.36 -1.54
N PHE A 419 11.74 -12.01 -0.43
CA PHE A 419 11.08 -11.69 0.82
C PHE A 419 11.59 -10.36 1.35
N SER A 420 10.77 -9.66 2.12
CA SER A 420 11.16 -8.41 2.76
C SER A 420 10.66 -8.34 4.18
N SER A 421 11.47 -7.80 5.09
CA SER A 421 10.95 -7.27 6.36
C SER A 421 10.13 -6.00 6.09
N ARG A 422 9.51 -5.43 7.14
CA ARG A 422 8.86 -4.12 7.09
C ARG A 422 9.83 -2.94 7.20
N HIS A 423 11.14 -3.17 7.10
CA HIS A 423 12.17 -2.12 7.22
C HIS A 423 12.98 -1.93 5.94
N GLY A 424 12.44 -2.35 4.78
CA GLY A 424 13.11 -2.24 3.49
C GLY A 424 14.30 -3.20 3.35
N GLN A 425 14.36 -4.25 4.17
CA GLN A 425 15.33 -5.34 4.06
C GLN A 425 14.77 -6.43 3.17
N LYS A 426 14.99 -6.26 1.87
CA LYS A 426 14.65 -7.25 0.87
C LYS A 426 15.81 -8.24 0.71
N GLY A 427 15.49 -9.53 0.76
CA GLY A 427 16.43 -10.59 0.45
C GLY A 427 15.85 -11.67 -0.44
N THR A 428 16.72 -12.48 -1.02
CA THR A 428 16.37 -13.67 -1.80
C THR A 428 16.69 -14.93 -1.02
N VAL A 429 15.89 -15.98 -1.16
CA VAL A 429 16.22 -17.28 -0.56
C VAL A 429 17.51 -17.80 -1.20
N GLY A 430 18.60 -17.89 -0.44
CA GLY A 430 19.88 -18.42 -0.92
C GLY A 430 19.92 -19.94 -0.83
N MET A 431 19.49 -20.48 0.31
CA MET A 431 19.41 -21.92 0.55
C MET A 431 18.28 -22.24 1.52
N THR A 432 17.78 -23.46 1.43
CA THR A 432 16.84 -24.03 2.41
C THR A 432 17.49 -25.20 3.15
N TYR A 433 17.27 -25.29 4.46
CA TYR A 433 17.71 -26.42 5.30
C TYR A 433 16.52 -27.02 6.03
N THR A 434 16.53 -28.33 6.22
CA THR A 434 15.56 -29.01 7.08
C THR A 434 15.83 -28.68 8.56
N GLN A 435 14.85 -28.94 9.41
CA GLN A 435 14.87 -28.53 10.82
C GLN A 435 16.09 -29.07 11.58
N GLU A 436 16.56 -30.27 11.25
CA GLU A 436 17.72 -30.93 11.84
C GLU A 436 19.05 -30.22 11.57
N ASP A 437 19.19 -29.59 10.40
CA ASP A 437 20.43 -28.88 10.01
C ASP A 437 20.43 -27.42 10.46
N MET A 438 19.30 -26.92 10.96
CA MET A 438 19.14 -25.55 11.46
C MET A 438 19.62 -25.43 12.91
N PRO A 439 20.17 -24.29 13.32
CA PRO A 439 20.51 -24.07 14.73
C PRO A 439 19.23 -23.98 15.58
N TRP A 440 19.28 -24.48 16.81
CA TRP A 440 18.17 -24.44 17.76
C TRP A 440 18.55 -23.80 19.10
N THR A 441 17.56 -23.26 19.80
CA THR A 441 17.71 -22.71 21.16
C THR A 441 17.69 -23.81 22.23
N VAL A 442 17.98 -23.47 23.49
CA VAL A 442 17.83 -24.40 24.63
C VAL A 442 16.39 -24.93 24.74
N GLU A 443 15.41 -24.13 24.30
CA GLU A 443 13.97 -24.48 24.29
C GLU A 443 13.58 -25.37 23.09
N GLY A 444 14.51 -25.66 22.18
CA GLY A 444 14.25 -26.44 20.96
C GLY A 444 13.61 -25.64 19.84
N ILE A 445 13.63 -24.30 19.90
CA ILE A 445 13.09 -23.44 18.84
C ILE A 445 14.12 -23.33 17.71
N THR A 446 13.70 -23.67 16.49
CA THR A 446 14.46 -23.47 15.26
C THR A 446 13.93 -22.24 14.50
N PRO A 447 14.79 -21.36 13.98
CA PRO A 447 14.35 -20.19 13.23
C PRO A 447 13.73 -20.58 11.89
N ASP A 448 12.79 -19.77 11.41
CA ASP A 448 12.21 -19.89 10.07
C ASP A 448 13.11 -19.24 9.02
N ILE A 449 13.78 -18.13 9.39
CA ILE A 449 14.65 -17.34 8.51
C ILE A 449 15.93 -16.99 9.27
N ILE A 450 17.09 -17.18 8.64
CA ILE A 450 18.38 -16.68 9.13
C ILE A 450 18.89 -15.58 8.21
N VAL A 451 19.09 -14.39 8.78
CA VAL A 451 19.63 -13.21 8.10
C VAL A 451 21.06 -12.96 8.55
N ASN A 452 21.90 -12.50 7.64
CA ASN A 452 23.28 -12.20 7.97
C ASN A 452 23.43 -10.89 8.77
N PRO A 453 24.23 -10.88 9.86
CA PRO A 453 24.50 -9.71 10.68
C PRO A 453 25.03 -8.49 9.89
N HIS A 454 25.80 -8.70 8.82
CA HIS A 454 26.38 -7.63 8.01
C HIS A 454 25.31 -6.71 7.37
N ALA A 455 24.08 -7.20 7.23
CA ALA A 455 22.97 -6.42 6.70
C ALA A 455 22.48 -5.31 7.65
N ILE A 456 22.86 -5.33 8.93
CA ILE A 456 22.37 -4.36 9.92
C ILE A 456 23.24 -3.09 9.99
N PRO A 457 24.58 -3.15 10.17
CA PRO A 457 25.40 -1.93 10.32
C PRO A 457 25.37 -1.03 9.09
N SER A 458 25.46 -1.62 7.89
CA SER A 458 25.47 -0.87 6.62
C SER A 458 24.13 -0.22 6.29
N ARG A 459 23.02 -0.77 6.80
CA ARG A 459 21.66 -0.34 6.47
C ARG A 459 20.99 0.47 7.57
N MET A 460 21.52 0.40 8.78
CA MET A 460 21.05 1.13 9.95
C MET A 460 19.55 0.95 10.21
N THR A 461 19.03 -0.25 9.97
CA THR A 461 17.61 -0.61 10.20
C THR A 461 17.38 -1.04 11.65
N ILE A 462 17.63 -0.12 12.59
CA ILE A 462 17.51 -0.37 14.02
C ILE A 462 16.06 -0.70 14.39
N GLY A 463 15.08 -0.09 13.72
CA GLY A 463 13.66 -0.38 13.95
C GLY A 463 13.31 -1.87 13.83
N GLN A 464 14.00 -2.64 12.96
CA GLN A 464 13.77 -4.08 12.84
C GLN A 464 14.20 -4.84 14.10
N LEU A 465 15.29 -4.42 14.74
CA LEU A 465 15.74 -5.02 15.99
C LEU A 465 14.73 -4.72 17.10
N ILE A 466 14.22 -3.48 17.14
CA ILE A 466 13.19 -3.08 18.11
C ILE A 466 11.89 -3.88 17.86
N GLU A 467 11.45 -4.02 16.60
CA GLU A 467 10.31 -4.86 16.22
C GLU A 467 10.48 -6.30 16.71
N CYS A 468 11.68 -6.87 16.55
CA CYS A 468 11.98 -8.24 16.94
C CYS A 468 11.89 -8.47 18.47
N ILE A 469 12.47 -7.56 19.28
CA ILE A 469 12.40 -7.65 20.75
C ILE A 469 10.95 -7.40 21.21
N MET A 470 10.28 -6.38 20.66
CA MET A 470 8.89 -6.08 21.00
C MET A 470 7.97 -7.24 20.64
N GLY A 471 8.17 -7.87 19.48
CA GLY A 471 7.43 -9.03 19.03
C GLY A 471 7.61 -10.23 19.95
N LYS A 472 8.83 -10.43 20.47
CA LYS A 472 9.09 -11.48 21.47
C LYS A 472 8.32 -11.22 22.76
N VAL A 473 8.40 -10.00 23.30
CA VAL A 473 7.65 -9.62 24.51
C VAL A 473 6.14 -9.78 24.30
N ALA A 474 5.63 -9.33 23.14
CA ALA A 474 4.23 -9.45 22.74
C ALA A 474 3.77 -10.92 22.72
N ALA A 475 4.56 -11.81 22.11
CA ALA A 475 4.27 -13.23 22.05
C ALA A 475 4.21 -13.89 23.44
N HIS A 476 5.15 -13.57 24.34
CA HIS A 476 5.16 -14.15 25.70
C HIS A 476 4.08 -13.58 26.61
N MET A 477 3.76 -12.29 26.50
CA MET A 477 2.73 -11.66 27.31
C MET A 477 1.30 -11.91 26.79
N GLY A 478 1.16 -12.47 25.59
CA GLY A 478 -0.15 -12.65 24.93
C GLY A 478 -0.81 -11.31 24.59
N LYS A 479 -0.01 -10.29 24.28
CA LYS A 479 -0.46 -8.92 23.96
C LYS A 479 0.11 -8.48 22.64
N GLU A 480 -0.43 -7.40 22.08
CA GLU A 480 0.10 -6.77 20.87
C GLU A 480 1.06 -5.64 21.23
N GLY A 481 2.12 -5.50 20.45
CA GLY A 481 3.08 -4.42 20.62
C GLY A 481 2.66 -3.16 19.86
N ASP A 482 2.61 -2.02 20.55
CA ASP A 482 2.43 -0.71 19.91
C ASP A 482 3.78 -0.21 19.38
N ALA A 483 3.86 -0.01 18.07
CA ALA A 483 5.02 0.54 17.36
C ALA A 483 4.70 1.84 16.61
N THR A 484 3.69 2.57 17.08
CA THR A 484 3.35 3.90 16.59
C THR A 484 4.55 4.84 16.76
N PRO A 485 4.94 5.59 15.70
CA PRO A 485 6.07 6.52 15.80
C PRO A 485 5.80 7.65 16.78
N PHE A 486 6.86 8.24 17.31
CA PHE A 486 6.82 9.38 18.22
C PHE A 486 6.07 9.09 19.53
N THR A 487 6.16 7.86 20.04
CA THR A 487 5.59 7.46 21.32
C THR A 487 6.67 7.35 22.40
N ASP A 488 6.26 7.31 23.67
CA ASP A 488 7.16 7.18 24.83
C ASP A 488 7.74 5.76 25.00
N VAL A 489 7.51 4.86 24.03
CA VAL A 489 8.00 3.48 24.10
C VAL A 489 9.50 3.45 23.82
N THR A 490 10.29 3.19 24.86
CA THR A 490 11.75 3.09 24.75
C THR A 490 12.25 1.65 24.70
N VAL A 491 13.41 1.44 24.10
CA VAL A 491 14.09 0.13 24.05
C VAL A 491 14.36 -0.40 25.47
N ASP A 492 14.66 0.46 26.44
CA ASP A 492 14.88 0.07 27.83
C ASP A 492 13.62 -0.48 28.49
N ASN A 493 12.46 0.11 28.20
CA ASN A 493 11.18 -0.39 28.72
C ASN A 493 10.87 -1.78 28.16
N ILE A 494 11.10 -1.99 26.86
CA ILE A 494 10.92 -3.29 26.19
C ILE A 494 11.92 -4.31 26.76
N SER A 495 13.19 -3.92 26.95
CA SER A 495 14.25 -4.78 27.47
C SER A 495 13.96 -5.25 28.90
N LYS A 496 13.44 -4.36 29.76
CA LYS A 496 12.98 -4.71 31.11
C LYS A 496 11.79 -5.67 31.08
N ALA A 497 10.84 -5.46 30.16
CA ALA A 497 9.71 -6.36 29.98
C ALA A 497 10.15 -7.75 29.49
N LEU A 498 11.11 -7.82 28.58
CA LEU A 498 11.69 -9.09 28.11
C LEU A 498 12.38 -9.85 29.24
N HIS A 499 13.12 -9.14 30.09
CA HIS A 499 13.77 -9.76 31.25
C HIS A 499 12.79 -10.31 32.27
N LYS A 500 11.67 -9.62 32.50
CA LYS A 500 10.57 -10.14 33.33
C LYS A 500 9.95 -11.42 32.76
N CYS A 501 10.06 -11.65 31.45
CA CYS A 501 9.63 -12.89 30.80
C CYS A 501 10.66 -14.03 30.93
N GLY A 502 11.79 -13.82 31.62
CA GLY A 502 12.84 -14.83 31.81
C GLY A 502 13.90 -14.88 30.70
N TYR A 503 13.84 -13.98 29.71
CA TYR A 503 14.81 -13.92 28.61
C TYR A 503 15.91 -12.90 28.88
N GLN A 504 16.98 -12.97 28.09
CA GLN A 504 18.05 -11.97 28.15
C GLN A 504 17.53 -10.60 27.66
N MET A 505 17.84 -9.53 28.41
CA MET A 505 17.35 -8.16 28.20
C MET A 505 17.48 -7.66 26.75
N ARG A 506 18.54 -8.07 26.06
CA ARG A 506 18.88 -7.60 24.71
C ARG A 506 18.41 -8.53 23.58
N GLY A 507 17.66 -9.59 23.88
CA GLY A 507 17.13 -10.52 22.87
C GLY A 507 18.13 -11.54 22.31
N PHE A 508 19.32 -11.66 22.92
CA PHE A 508 20.31 -12.68 22.56
C PHE A 508 20.05 -13.99 23.29
N GLU A 509 20.19 -15.10 22.58
CA GLU A 509 20.02 -16.44 23.12
C GLU A 509 21.21 -17.35 22.80
N THR A 510 21.42 -18.34 23.66
CA THR A 510 22.36 -19.42 23.38
C THR A 510 21.73 -20.41 22.41
N MET A 511 22.42 -20.70 21.32
CA MET A 511 21.98 -21.66 20.30
C MET A 511 23.05 -22.74 20.08
N TYR A 512 22.61 -23.87 19.53
CA TYR A 512 23.44 -25.03 19.23
C TYR A 512 23.50 -25.24 17.72
N ASN A 513 24.62 -25.82 17.26
CA ASN A 513 24.85 -26.11 15.86
C ASN A 513 24.05 -27.33 15.40
N GLY A 514 23.32 -27.17 14.29
CA GLY A 514 22.53 -28.19 13.60
C GLY A 514 23.19 -29.56 13.45
N HIS A 515 24.46 -29.53 13.05
CA HIS A 515 25.18 -30.71 12.56
C HIS A 515 25.99 -31.41 13.65
N THR A 516 26.46 -30.66 14.64
CA THR A 516 27.41 -31.17 15.65
C THR A 516 26.82 -31.24 17.05
N GLY A 517 25.67 -30.59 17.29
CA GLY A 517 25.10 -30.41 18.62
C GLY A 517 25.93 -29.53 19.57
N ARG A 518 27.08 -29.01 19.12
CA ARG A 518 27.93 -28.14 19.94
C ARG A 518 27.30 -26.77 20.10
N ARG A 519 27.46 -26.18 21.28
CA ARG A 519 27.06 -24.81 21.56
C ARG A 519 27.82 -23.85 20.63
N LEU A 520 27.11 -22.90 20.01
CA LEU A 520 27.75 -21.83 19.27
C LEU A 520 28.54 -20.93 20.22
N SER A 521 29.71 -20.47 19.78
CA SER A 521 30.57 -19.60 20.61
C SER A 521 29.93 -18.24 20.87
N ALA A 522 29.17 -17.71 19.89
CA ALA A 522 28.43 -16.47 19.99
C ALA A 522 26.96 -16.72 20.35
N MET A 523 26.38 -15.81 21.12
CA MET A 523 24.93 -15.75 21.30
C MET A 523 24.28 -15.14 20.05
N ILE A 524 23.10 -15.64 19.70
CA ILE A 524 22.39 -15.24 18.49
C ILE A 524 21.20 -14.37 18.88
N PHE A 525 21.03 -13.26 18.16
CA PHE A 525 19.83 -12.45 18.29
C PHE A 525 18.67 -13.14 17.56
N LEU A 526 17.60 -13.43 18.30
CA LEU A 526 16.48 -14.22 17.82
C LEU A 526 15.16 -13.53 18.21
N GLY A 527 14.15 -13.61 17.37
CA GLY A 527 12.78 -13.26 17.76
C GLY A 527 11.83 -13.18 16.58
N PRO A 528 10.51 -13.05 16.85
CA PRO A 528 9.52 -12.99 15.81
C PRO A 528 9.55 -11.64 15.10
N THR A 529 9.46 -11.63 13.78
CA THR A 529 9.38 -10.42 12.94
C THR A 529 8.42 -10.66 11.79
N TYR A 530 7.67 -9.65 11.39
CA TYR A 530 6.69 -9.78 10.32
C TYR A 530 7.33 -9.64 8.93
N TYR A 531 7.33 -10.73 8.16
CA TYR A 531 7.89 -10.79 6.81
C TYR A 531 6.81 -10.81 5.74
N GLN A 532 7.17 -10.28 4.56
CA GLN A 532 6.31 -10.16 3.39
C GLN A 532 6.92 -10.94 2.23
N ARG A 533 6.11 -11.81 1.59
CA ARG A 533 6.48 -12.44 0.31
C ARG A 533 6.19 -11.46 -0.83
N LEU A 534 7.13 -11.31 -1.76
CA LEU A 534 7.00 -10.36 -2.87
C LEU A 534 6.53 -11.05 -4.16
N LYS A 535 5.67 -10.39 -4.94
CA LYS A 535 4.98 -10.93 -6.12
C LYS A 535 5.85 -11.48 -7.28
N HIS A 536 7.14 -11.16 -7.29
CA HIS A 536 8.02 -11.52 -8.42
C HIS A 536 8.81 -12.78 -8.08
N MET A 537 8.29 -13.93 -8.49
CA MET A 537 8.91 -15.24 -8.27
C MET A 537 9.95 -15.58 -9.35
N VAL A 538 10.83 -16.53 -9.05
CA VAL A 538 11.92 -16.95 -9.95
C VAL A 538 11.37 -17.66 -11.19
N ASP A 539 10.39 -18.54 -11.02
CA ASP A 539 9.69 -19.22 -12.12
C ASP A 539 9.14 -18.24 -13.17
N ASP A 540 8.72 -17.07 -12.72
CA ASP A 540 8.19 -15.98 -13.55
C ASP A 540 9.29 -15.08 -14.16
N LYS A 541 10.56 -15.39 -13.90
CA LYS A 541 11.72 -14.65 -14.44
C LYS A 541 12.72 -15.46 -15.26
N ILE A 542 12.88 -16.76 -15.00
CA ILE A 542 13.82 -17.60 -15.75
C ILE A 542 13.50 -17.55 -17.25
N HIS A 543 14.50 -17.24 -18.07
CA HIS A 543 14.35 -17.17 -19.52
C HIS A 543 15.67 -17.56 -20.19
N SER A 544 15.55 -18.42 -21.19
CA SER A 544 16.65 -18.87 -22.04
C SER A 544 16.12 -19.02 -23.46
N ARG A 545 16.97 -18.74 -24.46
CA ARG A 545 16.64 -18.95 -25.87
C ARG A 545 17.85 -19.51 -26.61
N GLY A 546 17.67 -20.66 -27.27
CA GLY A 546 18.66 -21.22 -28.21
C GLY A 546 18.40 -20.81 -29.66
N ARG A 547 17.15 -20.97 -30.13
CA ARG A 547 16.59 -20.48 -31.41
C ARG A 547 15.12 -20.15 -31.16
N GLY A 548 14.54 -19.25 -31.94
CA GLY A 548 13.14 -18.85 -31.73
C GLY A 548 12.63 -17.86 -32.78
N PRO A 549 11.40 -17.36 -32.60
CA PRO A 549 10.77 -16.44 -33.55
C PRO A 549 11.59 -15.17 -33.79
N VAL A 550 11.51 -14.67 -35.01
CA VAL A 550 12.11 -13.40 -35.45
C VAL A 550 11.04 -12.44 -35.94
N GLN A 551 11.27 -11.15 -35.75
CA GLN A 551 10.40 -10.11 -36.30
C GLN A 551 10.53 -10.10 -37.83
N ILE A 552 9.40 -10.10 -38.53
CA ILE A 552 9.36 -10.23 -40.01
C ILE A 552 10.14 -9.09 -40.69
N LEU A 553 9.99 -7.85 -40.17
CA LEU A 553 10.58 -6.66 -40.76
C LEU A 553 12.10 -6.61 -40.62
N THR A 554 12.61 -6.80 -39.40
CA THR A 554 14.02 -6.60 -39.05
C THR A 554 14.83 -7.89 -39.10
N ARG A 555 14.15 -9.05 -39.17
CA ARG A 555 14.72 -10.40 -39.00
C ARG A 555 15.49 -10.59 -37.69
N GLN A 556 15.32 -9.69 -36.73
CA GLN A 556 15.91 -9.79 -35.40
C GLN A 556 15.08 -10.72 -34.50
N PRO A 557 15.68 -11.33 -33.47
CA PRO A 557 14.95 -12.04 -32.43
C PRO A 557 13.74 -11.22 -31.93
N ALA A 558 12.57 -11.86 -31.83
CA ALA A 558 11.39 -11.22 -31.26
C ALA A 558 11.66 -10.74 -29.82
N GLU A 559 10.88 -9.76 -29.33
CA GLU A 559 11.03 -9.27 -27.95
C GLU A 559 10.13 -10.02 -26.96
N GLY A 560 10.63 -10.17 -25.74
CA GLY A 560 9.83 -10.57 -24.58
C GLY A 560 9.75 -12.09 -24.34
N ARG A 561 9.94 -12.46 -23.07
CA ARG A 561 9.92 -13.87 -22.61
C ARG A 561 8.67 -14.63 -23.04
N SER A 562 7.49 -14.01 -22.93
CA SER A 562 6.21 -14.68 -23.22
C SER A 562 6.03 -15.07 -24.70
N ARG A 563 6.93 -14.61 -25.58
CA ARG A 563 6.94 -14.89 -27.02
C ARG A 563 8.22 -15.60 -27.47
N ASP A 564 8.94 -16.21 -26.52
CA ASP A 564 10.25 -16.82 -26.77
C ASP A 564 11.25 -15.82 -27.41
N GLY A 565 11.21 -14.59 -26.91
CA GLY A 565 12.02 -13.49 -27.41
C GLY A 565 13.52 -13.66 -27.13
N GLY A 566 14.34 -12.87 -27.80
CA GLY A 566 15.78 -12.81 -27.59
C GLY A 566 16.16 -12.02 -26.34
N LEU A 567 17.41 -12.23 -25.89
CA LEU A 567 18.08 -11.36 -24.95
C LEU A 567 18.71 -10.20 -25.72
N ARG A 568 18.59 -8.99 -25.17
CA ARG A 568 19.23 -7.81 -25.73
C ARG A 568 20.73 -7.86 -25.38
N PHE A 569 21.57 -7.90 -26.40
CA PHE A 569 23.01 -7.73 -26.28
C PHE A 569 23.39 -6.26 -26.39
#